data_AF-A0A957NNP3-F1
#
_entry.id   AF-A0A957NNP3-F1
#
_cell.length_a   1.000
_cell.length_b   1.000
_cell.length_c   1.000
_cell.angle_alpha   90.00
_cell.angle_beta   90.00
_cell.angle_gamma   90.00
#
_symmetry.space_group_name_H-M   'P 1'
#
loop_
_entity.id
_entity.type
_entity.pdbx_description
1 polymer ?
#
loop_
_entity_poly.entity_id
_entity_poly.type
_entity_poly.pdbx_seq_one_letter_code
_entity_poly.pdbx_strand_id
1 'polypeptide(L)'
;MIPMQKWLLTSVCTVVLIFVAGCALQPIQPTGAGTQPTGAGTVPIKGAAGLGDELFPNAGNGGYDVQQYDLDLAVDVANNIITGTATITALATATLDTFNLD
;
A
#
# COMPACT_ATOMS: atom_id res chain seq x y z
N MET A 1 -0.98 -0.90 -51.28
CA MET A 1 -1.68 -1.35 -50.06
C MET A 1 -0.82 -0.94 -48.87
N ILE A 2 -1.16 0.18 -48.24
CA ILE A 2 -0.40 0.80 -47.14
C ILE A 2 -1.14 0.43 -45.83
N PRO A 3 -0.46 -0.13 -44.81
CA PRO A 3 -1.15 -0.75 -43.68
C PRO A 3 -1.73 0.29 -42.70
N MET A 4 -3.05 0.20 -42.48
CA MET A 4 -3.86 1.05 -41.59
C MET A 4 -3.49 0.99 -40.09
N GLN A 5 -2.59 0.08 -39.68
CA GLN A 5 -2.18 -0.11 -38.29
C GLN A 5 -1.38 1.09 -37.71
N LYS A 6 -0.77 1.92 -38.56
CA LYS A 6 0.18 2.96 -38.12
C LYS A 6 -0.48 4.28 -37.68
N TRP A 7 -1.78 4.48 -37.94
CA TRP A 7 -2.49 5.73 -37.59
C TRP A 7 -3.26 5.66 -36.26
N LEU A 8 -3.54 4.47 -35.73
CA LEU A 8 -4.16 4.32 -34.40
C LEU A 8 -3.15 4.60 -33.28
N LEU A 9 -1.87 4.23 -33.44
CA LEU A 9 -0.84 4.47 -32.43
C LEU A 9 -0.44 5.94 -32.29
N THR A 10 -0.38 6.70 -33.39
CA THR A 10 -0.01 8.13 -33.35
C THR A 10 -1.11 8.99 -32.75
N SER A 11 -2.38 8.61 -32.96
CA SER A 11 -3.54 9.35 -32.42
C SER A 11 -3.70 9.14 -30.90
N VAL A 12 -3.53 7.91 -30.40
CA VAL A 12 -3.56 7.63 -28.95
C VAL A 12 -2.39 8.31 -28.22
N CYS A 13 -1.21 8.38 -28.84
CA CYS A 13 -0.04 9.05 -28.25
C CYS A 13 -0.23 10.58 -28.13
N THR A 14 -1.01 11.19 -29.02
CA THR A 14 -1.25 12.65 -29.00
C THR A 14 -2.33 13.05 -27.99
N VAL A 15 -3.30 12.17 -27.72
CA VAL A 15 -4.38 12.43 -26.72
C VAL A 15 -3.85 12.33 -25.28
N VAL A 16 -2.88 11.44 -25.00
CA VAL A 16 -2.26 11.30 -23.67
C VAL A 16 -1.40 12.53 -23.30
N LEU A 17 -0.81 13.21 -24.28
CA LEU A 17 0.05 14.38 -24.03
C LEU A 17 -0.72 15.67 -23.70
N ILE A 18 -2.03 15.76 -24.01
CA ILE A 18 -2.83 16.98 -23.78
C ILE A 18 -3.49 16.99 -22.39
N PHE A 19 -3.63 15.84 -21.72
CA PHE A 19 -4.20 15.80 -20.36
C PHE A 19 -3.18 16.15 -19.25
N VAL A 20 -1.88 16.23 -19.57
CA VAL A 20 -0.81 16.53 -18.61
C VAL A 20 -0.64 18.04 -18.34
N ALA A 21 -1.28 18.92 -19.12
CA ALA A 21 -1.06 20.37 -19.04
C ALA A 21 -2.19 21.19 -18.38
N GLY A 22 -3.22 20.55 -17.81
CA GLY A 22 -4.52 21.20 -17.56
C GLY A 22 -5.10 21.18 -16.15
N CYS A 23 -4.40 20.68 -15.13
CA CYS A 23 -4.87 20.86 -13.75
C CYS A 23 -3.77 21.52 -12.91
N ALA A 24 -4.14 22.66 -12.35
CA ALA A 24 -3.30 23.63 -11.68
C ALA A 24 -2.19 23.05 -10.81
N LEU A 25 -1.04 23.71 -10.91
CA LEU A 25 -0.02 23.80 -9.87
C LEU A 25 -0.70 24.10 -8.52
N GLN A 26 -0.89 23.07 -7.71
CA GLN A 26 -0.97 23.22 -6.27
C GLN A 26 0.25 22.48 -5.73
N PRO A 27 1.20 23.15 -5.06
CA PRO A 27 2.10 22.42 -4.20
C PRO A 27 1.23 21.74 -3.15
N ILE A 28 1.10 20.41 -3.25
CA ILE A 28 0.56 19.59 -2.17
C ILE A 28 1.59 19.71 -1.05
N GLN A 29 1.48 20.73 -0.22
CA GLN A 29 2.20 20.76 1.04
C GLN A 29 1.67 19.57 1.84
N PRO A 30 2.51 18.64 2.30
CA PRO A 30 2.08 17.70 3.32
C PRO A 30 1.78 18.52 4.58
N THR A 31 0.53 18.98 4.72
CA THR A 31 0.02 19.51 5.97
C THR A 31 -0.25 18.31 6.86
N GLY A 32 0.83 17.89 7.51
CA GLY A 32 0.88 16.74 8.37
C GLY A 32 2.31 16.55 8.83
N ALA A 33 2.82 17.51 9.61
CA ALA A 33 3.78 17.14 10.63
C ALA A 33 3.01 16.25 11.62
N GLY A 34 2.83 14.98 11.22
CA GLY A 34 2.46 13.93 12.15
C GLY A 34 3.47 14.02 13.27
N THR A 35 2.98 14.26 14.47
CA THR A 35 3.81 14.29 15.67
C THR A 35 4.45 12.91 15.72
N GLN A 36 5.70 12.81 15.26
CA GLN A 36 6.47 11.59 15.45
C GLN A 36 6.40 11.31 16.95
N PRO A 37 6.00 10.10 17.38
CA PRO A 37 6.02 9.78 18.79
C PRO A 37 7.48 9.94 19.24
N THR A 38 7.79 11.05 19.91
CA THR A 38 8.99 11.15 20.72
C THR A 38 8.76 10.13 21.82
N GLY A 39 9.34 8.94 21.66
CA GLY A 39 9.24 7.82 22.57
C GLY A 39 9.75 8.21 23.95
N ALA A 40 8.88 8.83 24.74
CA ALA A 40 9.11 9.13 26.13
C ALA A 40 8.88 7.83 26.91
N GLY A 41 9.93 6.99 27.02
CA GLY A 41 10.06 5.99 28.07
C GLY A 41 8.90 5.01 28.29
N THR A 42 8.13 4.67 27.27
CA THR A 42 7.09 3.63 27.37
C THR A 42 7.74 2.26 27.30
N VAL A 43 7.41 1.38 28.24
CA VAL A 43 7.78 -0.05 28.15
C VAL A 43 7.23 -0.58 26.84
N PRO A 44 8.07 -1.15 25.94
CA PRO A 44 7.57 -1.74 24.71
C PRO A 44 6.54 -2.82 24.98
N ILE A 45 5.52 -2.91 24.14
CA ILE A 45 4.49 -3.96 24.22
C ILE A 45 4.65 -4.94 23.05
N LYS A 46 4.06 -6.13 23.19
CA LYS A 46 3.90 -7.01 22.03
C LYS A 46 2.73 -6.55 21.18
N GLY A 47 2.88 -6.58 19.86
CA GLY A 47 1.75 -6.45 18.94
C GLY A 47 0.67 -7.49 19.26
N ALA A 48 -0.59 -7.10 19.20
CA ALA A 48 -1.70 -8.01 19.45
C ALA A 48 -1.80 -9.01 18.29
N ALA A 49 -2.07 -10.28 18.59
CA ALA A 49 -2.29 -11.34 17.60
C ALA A 49 -3.78 -11.50 17.21
N GLY A 50 -4.60 -10.52 17.60
CA GLY A 50 -6.05 -10.51 17.42
C GLY A 50 -6.63 -9.19 17.91
N LEU A 51 -7.71 -8.73 17.29
CA LEU A 51 -8.41 -7.50 17.68
C LEU A 51 -9.58 -7.75 18.65
N GLY A 52 -9.90 -9.01 18.96
CA GLY A 52 -10.87 -9.37 19.99
C GLY A 52 -12.34 -9.32 19.54
N ASP A 53 -12.61 -9.53 18.26
CA ASP A 53 -13.98 -9.74 17.77
C ASP A 53 -14.62 -11.00 18.41
N GLU A 54 -15.92 -10.98 18.66
CA GLU A 54 -16.62 -12.08 19.35
C GLU A 54 -16.66 -13.36 18.50
N LEU A 55 -16.79 -13.21 17.18
CA LEU A 55 -16.85 -14.34 16.26
C LEU A 55 -15.45 -14.78 15.82
N PHE A 56 -14.51 -13.83 15.71
CA PHE A 56 -13.14 -14.07 15.27
C PHE A 56 -12.11 -13.40 16.20
N PRO A 57 -11.94 -13.90 17.43
CA PRO A 57 -11.11 -13.23 18.44
C PRO A 57 -9.64 -13.09 18.04
N ASN A 58 -9.15 -13.97 17.18
CA ASN A 58 -7.78 -13.99 16.68
C ASN A 58 -7.61 -13.25 15.35
N ALA A 59 -8.66 -12.67 14.78
CA ALA A 59 -8.55 -11.96 13.51
C ALA A 59 -7.90 -10.57 13.69
N GLY A 60 -7.03 -10.24 12.73
CA GLY A 60 -6.32 -8.97 12.70
C GLY A 60 -5.16 -8.90 13.69
N ASN A 61 -4.38 -7.82 13.58
CA ASN A 61 -3.17 -7.62 14.37
C ASN A 61 -3.13 -6.17 14.87
N GLY A 62 -2.64 -5.98 16.09
CA GLY A 62 -2.65 -4.68 16.77
C GLY A 62 -1.27 -4.11 17.04
N GLY A 63 -1.22 -2.80 17.33
CA GLY A 63 0.01 -2.07 17.65
C GLY A 63 0.61 -1.31 16.45
N TYR A 64 0.03 -1.47 15.27
CA TYR A 64 0.38 -0.72 14.08
C TYR A 64 -0.85 -0.52 13.18
N ASP A 65 -0.79 0.52 12.36
CA ASP A 65 -1.75 0.82 11.31
C ASP A 65 -1.08 0.56 9.95
N VAL A 66 -1.70 -0.25 9.10
CA VAL A 66 -1.13 -0.56 7.78
C VAL A 66 -1.55 0.50 6.78
N GLN A 67 -0.56 1.13 6.15
CA GLN A 67 -0.80 2.18 5.17
C GLN A 67 -0.87 1.64 3.75
N GLN A 68 -0.02 0.66 3.42
CA GLN A 68 0.09 0.14 2.06
C GLN A 68 0.60 -1.29 2.02
N TYR A 69 0.05 -2.04 1.07
CA TYR A 69 0.60 -3.31 0.60
C TYR A 69 1.08 -3.14 -0.83
N ASP A 70 2.32 -3.55 -1.07
CA ASP A 70 2.84 -3.76 -2.41
C ASP A 70 3.09 -5.27 -2.57
N LEU A 71 2.39 -5.88 -3.53
CA LEU A 71 2.35 -7.31 -3.74
C LEU A 71 2.82 -7.63 -5.16
N ASP A 72 3.97 -8.27 -5.27
CA ASP A 72 4.45 -8.84 -6.52
C ASP A 72 4.14 -10.35 -6.53
N LEU A 73 3.14 -10.75 -7.31
CA LEU A 73 2.60 -12.10 -7.32
C LEU A 73 2.73 -12.75 -8.70
N ALA A 74 3.22 -13.98 -8.71
CA ALA A 74 3.11 -14.92 -9.82
C ALA A 74 2.03 -15.95 -9.50
N VAL A 75 1.06 -16.09 -10.41
CA VAL A 75 -0.11 -16.96 -10.24
C VAL A 75 -0.10 -18.07 -11.29
N ASP A 76 -0.09 -19.31 -10.84
CA ASP A 76 -0.38 -20.49 -11.65
C ASP A 76 -1.79 -20.99 -11.33
N VAL A 77 -2.74 -20.61 -12.19
CA VAL A 77 -4.15 -20.97 -12.02
C VAL A 77 -4.39 -22.46 -12.24
N ALA A 78 -3.66 -23.09 -13.17
CA ALA A 78 -3.90 -24.48 -13.53
C ALA A 78 -3.51 -25.44 -12.39
N ASN A 79 -2.45 -25.10 -11.66
CA ASN A 79 -1.98 -25.86 -10.50
C ASN A 79 -2.45 -25.29 -9.16
N ASN A 80 -3.19 -24.17 -9.17
CA ASN A 80 -3.69 -23.46 -7.99
C ASN A 80 -2.56 -23.05 -7.01
N ILE A 81 -1.50 -22.45 -7.54
CA ILE A 81 -0.33 -22.00 -6.77
C ILE A 81 -0.15 -20.49 -6.96
N ILE A 82 0.16 -19.80 -5.87
CA ILE A 82 0.57 -18.39 -5.87
C ILE A 82 1.91 -18.29 -5.16
N THR A 83 2.86 -17.60 -5.78
CA THR A 83 4.16 -17.27 -5.17
C THR A 83 4.38 -15.78 -5.31
N GLY A 84 5.10 -15.15 -4.39
CA GLY A 84 5.35 -13.73 -4.51
C GLY A 84 6.09 -13.12 -3.33
N THR A 85 6.26 -11.81 -3.41
CA THR A 85 6.84 -10.97 -2.35
C THR A 85 5.80 -9.94 -1.93
N ALA A 86 5.63 -9.77 -0.61
CA ALA A 86 4.82 -8.72 -0.03
C ALA A 86 5.72 -7.71 0.69
N THR A 87 5.63 -6.45 0.30
CA THR A 87 6.19 -5.32 1.06
C THR A 87 5.05 -4.58 1.75
N ILE A 88 5.12 -4.47 3.07
CA ILE A 88 4.09 -3.85 3.91
C ILE A 88 4.65 -2.57 4.49
N THR A 89 3.98 -1.44 4.23
CA THR A 89 4.26 -0.17 4.90
C THR A 89 3.26 0.04 6.02
N ALA A 90 3.73 0.09 7.25
CA ALA A 90 2.89 0.27 8.44
C ALA A 90 3.46 1.32 9.40
N LEU A 91 2.57 2.06 10.05
CA LEU A 91 2.88 3.01 11.11
C LEU A 91 2.66 2.34 12.47
N ALA A 92 3.70 2.23 13.29
CA ALA A 92 3.55 1.78 14.66
C ALA A 92 2.73 2.81 15.48
N THR A 93 1.65 2.36 16.12
CA THR A 93 0.80 3.20 16.98
C THR A 93 1.20 3.13 18.45
N ALA A 94 2.10 2.20 18.81
CA ALA A 94 2.75 2.07 20.10
C ALA A 94 4.21 1.65 19.93
N THR A 95 5.02 1.76 20.99
CA THR A 95 6.37 1.15 21.00
C THR A 95 6.23 -0.36 21.08
N LEU A 96 6.71 -1.07 20.05
CA LEU A 96 6.59 -2.53 19.95
C LEU A 96 7.94 -3.25 20.08
N ASP A 97 7.95 -4.36 20.81
CA ASP A 97 9.07 -5.32 20.82
C ASP A 97 8.90 -6.41 19.75
N THR A 98 7.66 -6.74 19.40
CA THR A 98 7.31 -7.72 18.38
C THR A 98 6.06 -7.27 17.62
N PHE A 99 5.97 -7.62 16.35
CA PHE A 99 4.75 -7.47 15.55
C PHE A 99 4.29 -8.85 15.06
N ASN A 100 3.01 -8.98 14.72
CA ASN A 100 2.42 -10.19 14.17
C ASN A 100 1.90 -9.90 12.76
N LEU A 101 1.85 -10.91 11.89
CA LEU A 101 1.15 -10.90 10.63
C LEU A 101 0.33 -12.20 10.54
N ASP A 102 -0.84 -12.11 9.93
CA ASP A 102 -1.71 -13.24 9.59
C ASP A 102 -1.56 -13.56 8.09
#